data_AF-A0A0S8A7J1-F1
#
_entry.id   AF-A0A0S8A7J1-F1
#
_cell.length_a   1.000
_cell.length_b   1.000
_cell.length_c   1.000
_cell.angle_alpha   90.00
_cell.angle_beta   90.00
_cell.angle_gamma   90.00
#
_symmetry.space_group_name_H-M   'P 1'
#
loop_
_entity.id
_entity.type
_entity.pdbx_description
1 polymer ?
#
loop_
_entity_poly.entity_id
_entity_poly.type
_entity_poly.pdbx_seq_one_letter_code
_entity_poly.pdbx_strand_id
1 'polypeptide(L)'
;MLFQKQAIPYVILCSTIAVGACSSSSDPAPADSTAPTFNGVTTATASGGTNIVVTWDAASDNTTSASDIEYRIYASLDMNDKGTVRDSVVGVTSHTVKYLEPGMTYFITVEAVDEAGNSNSNNAQLSDTTDAEVSLQYDIQPTLQAACATSGCHDAATQSHGANFSSASATYASLVDVDNHHCGGIGAKRVVAGDAANSQILNILDWGLTPCIVNGGTAALQMPEGGAELDHEFIHFFEHWITDGAQNN
;
A
#
# COMPACT_ATOMS: atom_id res chain seq x y z
N MET A 1 -0.98 -75.13 24.73
CA MET A 1 -1.01 -75.49 23.30
C MET A 1 -0.04 -74.54 22.60
N LEU A 2 1.28 -74.79 22.67
CA LEU A 2 2.06 -75.50 21.65
C LEU A 2 1.42 -75.39 20.25
N PHE A 3 2.04 -74.62 19.36
CA PHE A 3 2.35 -75.07 18.00
C PHE A 3 3.62 -74.37 17.52
N GLN A 4 4.71 -75.14 17.56
CA GLN A 4 5.91 -74.93 16.77
C GLN A 4 5.57 -75.09 15.28
N LYS A 5 6.10 -74.20 14.42
CA LYS A 5 6.21 -74.48 12.99
C LYS A 5 7.66 -74.31 12.55
N GLN A 6 8.23 -75.48 12.25
CA GLN A 6 9.42 -75.87 11.52
C GLN A 6 10.24 -74.80 10.78
N ALA A 7 11.55 -74.85 11.01
CA ALA A 7 12.59 -74.31 10.16
C ALA A 7 12.94 -75.30 9.04
N ILE A 8 13.22 -74.79 7.83
CA ILE A 8 13.97 -75.47 6.76
C ILE A 8 15.09 -74.51 6.33
N PRO A 9 16.34 -74.98 6.16
CA PRO A 9 17.51 -74.13 6.00
C PRO A 9 17.73 -73.75 4.53
N TYR A 10 18.19 -72.53 4.28
CA TYR A 10 18.90 -72.21 3.04
C TYR A 10 20.24 -71.60 3.37
N VAL A 11 21.28 -72.40 3.14
CA VAL A 11 22.66 -71.97 3.02
C VAL A 11 22.77 -71.15 1.73
N ILE A 12 23.12 -69.87 1.83
CA ILE A 12 23.59 -69.08 0.69
C ILE A 12 24.89 -68.39 1.09
N LEU A 13 25.83 -68.53 0.16
CA LEU A 13 27.26 -68.28 0.25
C LEU A 13 27.62 -66.87 0.71
N CYS A 14 28.75 -66.82 1.42
CA CYS A 14 29.56 -65.63 1.62
C CYS A 14 29.98 -65.05 0.24
N SER A 15 29.35 -63.96 -0.17
CA SER A 15 29.87 -63.06 -1.21
C SER A 15 30.07 -61.68 -0.57
N THR A 16 31.30 -61.22 -0.58
CA THR A 16 31.69 -59.86 -0.18
C THR A 16 31.03 -58.85 -1.10
N ILE A 17 29.88 -58.31 -0.68
CA ILE A 17 29.31 -57.10 -1.24
C ILE A 17 29.80 -55.96 -0.34
N ALA A 18 30.58 -55.06 -0.94
CA ALA A 18 30.98 -53.82 -0.32
C ALA A 18 29.73 -53.13 0.26
N VAL A 19 29.83 -52.73 1.53
CA VAL A 19 28.85 -51.86 2.18
C VAL A 19 28.89 -50.53 1.43
N GLY A 20 28.10 -50.42 0.37
CA GLY A 20 27.80 -49.15 -0.26
C GLY A 20 26.97 -48.38 0.74
N ALA A 21 27.63 -47.53 1.54
CA ALA A 21 26.94 -46.54 2.32
C ALA A 21 26.14 -45.67 1.34
N CYS A 22 24.82 -45.84 1.33
CA CYS A 22 23.92 -44.83 0.78
C CYS A 22 23.87 -43.70 1.81
N SER A 23 24.96 -42.92 1.88
CA SER A 23 24.97 -41.67 2.63
C SER A 23 24.49 -40.57 1.69
N SER A 24 23.18 -40.51 1.48
CA SER A 24 22.53 -39.27 1.05
C SER A 24 21.86 -38.63 2.27
N SER A 25 22.66 -38.32 3.28
CA SER A 25 22.30 -37.25 4.22
C SER A 25 22.58 -35.95 3.49
N SER A 26 21.57 -35.40 2.81
CA SER A 26 21.57 -33.98 2.50
C SER A 26 21.50 -33.26 3.84
N ASP A 27 22.67 -33.03 4.45
CA ASP A 27 22.75 -32.07 5.55
C ASP A 27 22.15 -30.77 5.01
N PRO A 28 21.18 -30.16 5.70
CA PRO A 28 20.67 -28.87 5.27
C PRO A 28 21.85 -27.91 5.14
N ALA A 29 21.87 -27.14 4.06
CA ALA A 29 22.88 -26.09 3.89
C ALA A 29 22.91 -25.22 5.17
N PRO A 30 24.09 -24.73 5.59
CA PRO A 30 24.16 -23.83 6.73
C PRO A 30 23.22 -22.65 6.52
N ALA A 31 22.52 -22.23 7.58
CA ALA A 31 21.64 -21.08 7.54
C ALA A 31 22.45 -19.83 7.16
N ASP A 32 21.87 -18.96 6.33
CA ASP A 32 22.53 -17.73 5.92
C ASP A 32 22.63 -16.75 7.09
N SER A 33 23.79 -16.12 7.23
CA SER A 33 24.10 -15.12 8.26
C SER A 33 24.72 -13.86 7.68
N THR A 34 24.75 -13.71 6.35
CA THR A 34 25.35 -12.57 5.68
C THR A 34 24.25 -11.57 5.38
N ALA A 35 24.45 -10.30 5.75
CA ALA A 35 23.47 -9.26 5.46
C ALA A 35 23.61 -8.75 4.02
N PRO A 36 22.52 -8.23 3.42
CA PRO A 36 22.58 -7.57 2.12
C PRO A 36 23.58 -6.42 2.07
N THR A 37 24.28 -6.31 0.93
CA THR A 37 25.03 -5.11 0.57
C THR A 37 24.08 -4.09 -0.04
N PHE A 38 23.88 -2.97 0.64
CA PHE A 38 22.92 -1.94 0.26
C PHE A 38 23.35 -0.55 0.73
N ASN A 39 23.31 0.44 -0.17
CA ASN A 39 23.73 1.82 0.10
C ASN A 39 22.64 2.69 0.75
N GLY A 40 21.40 2.21 0.80
CA GLY A 40 20.27 2.95 1.37
C GLY A 40 19.55 3.84 0.36
N VAL A 41 18.77 4.77 0.89
CA VAL A 41 17.94 5.70 0.10
C VAL A 41 18.80 6.63 -0.77
N THR A 42 18.41 6.83 -2.03
CA THR A 42 19.08 7.72 -2.99
C THR A 42 18.30 9.00 -3.25
N THR A 43 16.96 8.93 -3.22
CA THR A 43 16.09 10.12 -3.26
C THR A 43 14.94 9.99 -2.27
N ALA A 44 14.54 11.13 -1.69
CA ALA A 44 13.28 11.30 -0.99
C ALA A 44 12.72 12.65 -1.45
N THR A 45 11.54 12.64 -2.08
CA THR A 45 10.95 13.85 -2.66
C THR A 45 9.46 13.91 -2.35
N ALA A 46 9.02 15.00 -1.72
CA ALA A 46 7.62 15.25 -1.45
C ALA A 46 6.81 15.33 -2.75
N SER A 47 5.59 14.83 -2.69
CA SER A 47 4.65 14.79 -3.82
C SER A 47 3.25 15.04 -3.28
N GLY A 48 2.88 16.30 -3.13
CA GLY A 48 1.68 16.73 -2.44
C GLY A 48 1.88 16.87 -0.93
N GLY A 49 0.78 17.09 -0.22
CA GLY A 49 0.77 17.30 1.22
C GLY A 49 0.91 16.01 2.02
N THR A 50 0.68 14.85 1.41
CA THR A 50 0.57 13.59 2.16
C THR A 50 1.50 12.49 1.69
N ASN A 51 2.37 12.77 0.71
CA ASN A 51 3.24 11.74 0.14
C ASN A 51 4.69 12.17 0.01
N ILE A 52 5.60 11.20 0.18
CA ILE A 52 6.99 11.29 -0.23
C ILE A 52 7.32 10.08 -1.12
N VAL A 53 7.85 10.35 -2.31
CA VAL A 53 8.38 9.33 -3.22
C VAL A 53 9.83 9.07 -2.88
N VAL A 54 10.14 7.81 -2.61
CA VAL A 54 11.46 7.35 -2.19
C VAL A 54 12.03 6.40 -3.24
N THR A 55 13.33 6.52 -3.52
CA THR A 55 14.03 5.60 -4.43
C THR A 55 15.39 5.18 -3.87
N TRP A 56 15.89 4.04 -4.35
CA TRP A 56 17.18 3.48 -3.98
C TRP A 56 17.72 2.57 -5.08
N ASP A 57 19.02 2.26 -5.04
CA ASP A 57 19.61 1.24 -5.90
C ASP A 57 19.33 -0.16 -5.36
N ALA A 58 19.16 -1.16 -6.22
CA ALA A 58 18.90 -2.54 -5.77
C ALA A 58 20.04 -3.06 -4.86
N ALA A 59 19.67 -3.66 -3.74
CA ALA A 59 20.58 -4.39 -2.87
C ALA A 59 21.05 -5.69 -3.54
N SER A 60 22.16 -6.26 -3.04
CA SER A 60 22.68 -7.56 -3.46
C SER A 60 23.05 -8.40 -2.24
N ASP A 61 22.87 -9.71 -2.36
CA ASP A 61 23.14 -10.68 -1.30
C ASP A 61 23.76 -11.96 -1.90
N ASN A 62 24.41 -12.80 -1.08
CA ASN A 62 25.02 -14.06 -1.54
C ASN A 62 24.01 -15.19 -1.78
N THR A 63 22.86 -15.17 -1.12
CA THR A 63 21.84 -16.24 -1.24
C THR A 63 20.51 -15.69 -1.71
N THR A 64 20.05 -14.58 -1.14
CA THR A 64 18.76 -13.98 -1.47
C THR A 64 18.85 -13.23 -2.79
N SER A 65 17.93 -13.50 -3.70
CA SER A 65 17.91 -12.82 -4.99
C SER A 65 17.46 -11.37 -4.82
N ALA A 66 17.90 -10.45 -5.70
CA ALA A 66 17.54 -9.04 -5.60
C ALA A 66 16.01 -8.79 -5.65
N SER A 67 15.24 -9.68 -6.30
CA SER A 67 13.78 -9.59 -6.34
C SER A 67 13.09 -10.08 -5.07
N ASP A 68 13.80 -10.77 -4.19
CA ASP A 68 13.28 -11.33 -2.94
C ASP A 68 13.78 -10.57 -1.70
N ILE A 69 14.63 -9.55 -1.88
CA ILE A 69 15.04 -8.66 -0.80
C ILE A 69 13.87 -7.77 -0.38
N GLU A 70 13.56 -7.79 0.92
CA GLU A 70 12.63 -6.89 1.58
C GLU A 70 13.31 -5.54 1.83
N TYR A 71 12.65 -4.44 1.49
CA TYR A 71 13.03 -3.09 1.83
C TYR A 71 12.06 -2.54 2.86
N ARG A 72 12.57 -2.25 4.06
CA ARG A 72 11.83 -1.57 5.13
C ARG A 72 12.09 -0.08 5.04
N ILE A 73 11.02 0.67 4.84
CA ILE A 73 11.05 2.13 4.77
C ILE A 73 10.66 2.70 6.12
N TYR A 74 11.44 3.66 6.59
CA TYR A 74 11.21 4.39 7.82
C TYR A 74 10.98 5.86 7.46
N ALA A 75 9.98 6.49 8.08
CA ALA A 75 9.68 7.90 7.94
C ALA A 75 9.49 8.52 9.33
N SER A 76 10.48 9.29 9.78
CA SER A 76 10.51 9.88 11.12
C SER A 76 10.40 11.39 11.07
N LEU A 77 9.85 11.99 12.12
CA LEU A 77 9.86 13.44 12.33
C LEU A 77 11.09 13.91 13.13
N ASP A 78 11.88 12.98 13.67
CA ASP A 78 13.13 13.27 14.38
C ASP A 78 14.31 12.71 13.58
N MET A 79 15.26 13.58 13.23
CA MET A 79 16.48 13.18 12.51
C MET A 79 17.35 12.18 13.26
N ASN A 80 17.23 12.13 14.60
CA ASN A 80 18.06 11.30 15.48
C ASN A 80 17.39 9.97 15.83
N ASP A 81 16.13 9.77 15.45
CA ASP A 81 15.40 8.54 15.68
C ASP A 81 14.85 8.01 14.36
N LYS A 82 15.29 6.82 13.93
CA LYS A 82 14.75 6.16 12.75
C LYS A 82 13.26 5.80 12.93
N GLY A 83 12.80 5.66 14.17
CA GLY A 83 11.44 5.28 14.49
C GLY A 83 11.14 3.82 14.14
N THR A 84 9.87 3.56 13.80
CA THR A 84 9.39 2.21 13.44
C THR A 84 9.25 2.07 11.93
N VAL A 85 9.22 0.83 11.44
CA VAL A 85 8.98 0.54 10.02
C VAL A 85 7.64 1.16 9.62
N ARG A 86 7.68 2.07 8.65
CA ARG A 86 6.49 2.70 8.08
C ARG A 86 5.87 1.78 7.03
N ASP A 87 6.67 1.34 6.07
CA ASP A 87 6.24 0.47 4.97
C ASP A 87 7.27 -0.64 4.73
N SER A 88 6.82 -1.72 4.10
CA SER A 88 7.67 -2.82 3.64
C SER A 88 7.28 -3.25 2.24
N VAL A 89 8.27 -3.39 1.36
CA VAL A 89 8.10 -3.76 -0.05
C VAL A 89 9.21 -4.74 -0.47
N VAL A 90 8.95 -5.61 -1.44
CA VAL A 90 9.91 -6.66 -1.85
C VAL A 90 10.28 -6.49 -3.32
N GLY A 91 11.58 -6.55 -3.62
CA GLY A 91 12.08 -6.62 -5.00
C GLY A 91 11.91 -5.35 -5.84
N VAL A 92 11.55 -4.23 -5.22
CA VAL A 92 11.38 -2.93 -5.89
C VAL A 92 12.45 -1.94 -5.46
N THR A 93 12.65 -0.90 -6.27
CA THR A 93 13.64 0.17 -6.05
C THR A 93 13.02 1.55 -5.87
N SER A 94 11.69 1.61 -5.75
CA SER A 94 10.95 2.81 -5.40
C SER A 94 9.69 2.48 -4.62
N HIS A 95 9.25 3.44 -3.82
CA HIS A 95 7.99 3.37 -3.09
C HIS A 95 7.44 4.77 -2.86
N THR A 96 6.12 4.88 -2.67
CA THR A 96 5.48 6.14 -2.25
C THR A 96 4.99 5.94 -0.83
N VAL A 97 5.63 6.62 0.12
CA VAL A 97 5.15 6.69 1.49
C VAL A 97 3.96 7.63 1.51
N LYS A 98 2.78 7.13 1.85
CA LYS A 98 1.50 7.87 1.82
C LYS A 98 1.03 8.21 3.23
N TYR A 99 0.00 9.06 3.30
CA TYR A 99 -0.71 9.44 4.52
C TYR A 99 0.22 10.04 5.57
N LEU A 100 1.10 10.93 5.09
CA LEU A 100 1.95 11.78 5.90
C LEU A 100 1.20 13.07 6.24
N GLU A 101 1.56 13.69 7.36
CA GLU A 101 0.98 14.96 7.75
C GLU A 101 1.48 16.10 6.83
N PRO A 102 0.59 17.01 6.37
CA PRO A 102 0.97 18.18 5.58
C PRO A 102 1.93 19.13 6.31
N GLY A 103 2.84 19.74 5.56
CA GLY A 103 3.79 20.73 6.05
C GLY A 103 4.88 20.20 6.98
N MET A 104 5.08 18.88 7.05
CA MET A 104 6.01 18.24 7.97
C MET A 104 7.27 17.77 7.26
N THR A 105 8.43 18.03 7.88
CA THR A 105 9.70 17.46 7.41
C THR A 105 9.84 16.04 7.92
N TYR A 106 9.97 15.09 6.99
CA TYR A 106 10.24 13.69 7.30
C TYR A 106 11.68 13.32 6.95
N PHE A 107 12.31 12.55 7.83
CA PHE A 107 13.60 11.91 7.64
C PHE A 107 13.37 10.46 7.24
N ILE A 108 13.79 10.12 6.04
CA ILE A 108 13.60 8.82 5.40
C ILE A 108 14.87 7.99 5.48
N THR A 109 14.71 6.74 5.88
CA THR A 109 15.74 5.70 5.80
C THR A 109 15.16 4.45 5.16
N VAL A 110 15.98 3.71 4.41
CA VAL A 110 15.60 2.42 3.82
C VAL A 110 16.63 1.37 4.23
N GLU A 111 16.13 0.24 4.71
CA GLU A 111 16.91 -0.92 5.16
C GLU A 111 16.55 -2.13 4.29
N ALA A 112 17.57 -2.84 3.81
CA ALA A 112 17.42 -4.09 3.06
C ALA A 112 17.54 -5.28 4.01
N VAL A 113 16.62 -6.23 3.88
CA VAL A 113 16.53 -7.45 4.69
C VAL A 113 16.42 -8.65 3.74
N ASP A 114 17.27 -9.65 3.95
CA ASP A 114 17.27 -10.88 3.17
C ASP A 114 16.19 -11.88 3.64
N GLU A 115 16.02 -13.01 2.94
CA GLU A 115 15.04 -14.04 3.32
C GLU A 115 15.39 -14.78 4.62
N ALA A 116 16.65 -14.71 5.06
CA ALA A 116 17.11 -15.26 6.33
C ALA A 116 16.90 -14.30 7.52
N GLY A 117 16.45 -13.07 7.27
CA GLY A 117 16.22 -12.03 8.27
C GLY A 117 17.47 -11.20 8.62
N ASN A 118 18.57 -11.34 7.88
CA ASN A 118 19.75 -10.50 8.03
C ASN A 118 19.47 -9.12 7.42
N SER A 119 19.66 -8.07 8.21
CA SER A 119 19.47 -6.68 7.79
C SER A 119 20.80 -5.98 7.58
N ASN A 120 20.90 -5.16 6.54
CA ASN A 120 22.08 -4.32 6.36
C ASN A 120 22.16 -3.21 7.45
N SER A 121 23.34 -2.64 7.68
CA SER A 121 23.57 -1.61 8.69
C SER A 121 23.86 -0.21 8.11
N ASN A 122 23.29 0.14 6.95
CA ASN A 122 23.47 1.49 6.40
C ASN A 122 22.79 2.55 7.30
N ASN A 123 23.27 3.77 7.22
CA ASN A 123 22.71 4.94 7.90
C ASN A 123 22.36 6.06 6.91
N ALA A 124 22.12 5.73 5.65
CA ALA A 124 21.75 6.72 4.66
C ALA A 124 20.37 7.29 5.02
N GLN A 125 20.32 8.61 5.12
CA GLN A 125 19.11 9.33 5.49
C GLN A 125 18.99 10.55 4.59
N LEU A 126 17.79 10.74 4.05
CA LEU A 126 17.41 11.93 3.30
C LEU A 126 16.14 12.50 3.91
N SER A 127 15.91 13.79 3.70
CA SER A 127 14.70 14.44 4.21
C SER A 127 14.08 15.31 3.15
N ASP A 128 12.76 15.40 3.20
CA ASP A 128 12.00 16.41 2.48
C ASP A 128 10.80 16.84 3.32
N THR A 129 10.17 17.94 2.93
CA THR A 129 9.00 18.50 3.60
C THR A 129 7.80 18.34 2.71
N THR A 130 6.74 17.70 3.21
CA THR A 130 5.45 17.63 2.51
C THR A 130 4.89 19.01 2.24
N ASP A 131 4.11 19.17 1.18
CA ASP A 131 3.42 20.44 0.94
C ASP A 131 2.52 20.79 2.13
N ALA A 132 2.30 22.08 2.37
CA ALA A 132 1.56 22.55 3.54
C ALA A 132 0.07 22.16 3.52
N GLU A 133 -0.47 21.86 2.35
CA GLU A 133 -1.89 21.63 2.10
C GLU A 133 -2.08 20.31 1.34
N VAL A 134 -3.22 19.66 1.54
CA VAL A 134 -3.60 18.49 0.74
C VAL A 134 -3.87 18.91 -0.71
N SER A 135 -3.25 18.23 -1.66
CA SER A 135 -3.35 18.46 -3.09
C SER A 135 -4.42 17.59 -3.75
N LEU A 136 -5.33 18.21 -4.50
CA LEU A 136 -6.27 17.45 -5.32
C LEU A 136 -5.52 16.59 -6.35
N GLN A 137 -4.48 17.13 -6.99
CA GLN A 137 -3.74 16.42 -8.04
C GLN A 137 -2.91 15.25 -7.51
N TYR A 138 -2.21 15.44 -6.40
CA TYR A 138 -1.21 14.48 -5.92
C TYR A 138 -1.72 13.56 -4.81
N ASP A 139 -2.59 14.06 -3.93
CA ASP A 139 -3.06 13.29 -2.76
C ASP A 139 -4.41 12.61 -3.04
N ILE A 140 -5.33 13.32 -3.71
CA ILE A 140 -6.73 12.85 -3.86
C ILE A 140 -6.99 12.14 -5.18
N GLN A 141 -6.60 12.75 -6.29
CA GLN A 141 -6.93 12.32 -7.66
C GLN A 141 -6.48 10.88 -7.97
N PRO A 142 -5.27 10.40 -7.60
CA PRO A 142 -4.83 9.07 -7.99
C PRO A 142 -5.76 7.96 -7.48
N THR A 143 -6.26 8.09 -6.24
CA THR A 143 -7.19 7.13 -5.65
C THR A 143 -8.56 7.19 -6.32
N LEU A 144 -9.13 8.38 -6.54
CA LEU A 144 -10.42 8.50 -7.22
C LEU A 144 -10.37 7.96 -8.65
N GLN A 145 -9.28 8.21 -9.36
CA GLN A 145 -9.11 7.69 -10.72
C GLN A 145 -9.04 6.16 -10.71
N ALA A 146 -8.22 5.58 -9.85
CA ALA A 146 -8.01 4.13 -9.77
C ALA A 146 -9.22 3.36 -9.22
N ALA A 147 -10.03 3.99 -8.38
CA ALA A 147 -11.17 3.35 -7.73
C ALA A 147 -12.48 3.56 -8.51
N CYS A 148 -12.64 4.71 -9.19
CA CYS A 148 -13.93 5.13 -9.73
C CYS A 148 -13.95 5.39 -11.24
N ALA A 149 -12.83 5.82 -11.83
CA ALA A 149 -12.76 6.06 -13.28
C ALA A 149 -12.39 4.77 -14.04
N THR A 150 -11.41 4.01 -13.56
CA THR A 150 -10.97 2.75 -14.19
C THR A 150 -12.00 1.63 -14.11
N SER A 151 -12.96 1.70 -13.18
CA SER A 151 -14.10 0.79 -13.11
C SER A 151 -15.09 0.97 -14.27
N GLY A 152 -14.97 2.06 -15.03
CA GLY A 152 -15.81 2.37 -16.19
C GLY A 152 -17.08 3.16 -15.86
N CYS A 153 -17.29 3.53 -14.59
CA CYS A 153 -18.50 4.21 -14.14
C CYS A 153 -18.36 5.74 -14.15
N HIS A 154 -17.29 6.28 -13.56
CA HIS A 154 -17.07 7.73 -13.43
C HIS A 154 -15.89 8.22 -14.27
N ASP A 155 -15.79 7.76 -15.51
CA ASP A 155 -14.80 8.22 -16.48
C ASP A 155 -15.38 9.28 -17.44
N ALA A 156 -14.54 9.74 -18.38
CA ALA A 156 -14.91 10.77 -19.36
C ALA A 156 -16.03 10.34 -20.33
N ALA A 157 -16.21 9.04 -20.57
CA ALA A 157 -17.19 8.50 -21.50
C ALA A 157 -18.54 8.21 -20.81
N THR A 158 -18.50 7.55 -19.64
CA THR A 158 -19.71 7.09 -18.95
C THR A 158 -20.32 8.17 -18.08
N GLN A 159 -19.49 8.92 -17.35
CA GLN A 159 -19.90 10.00 -16.45
C GLN A 159 -21.13 9.64 -15.58
N SER A 160 -21.13 8.46 -14.96
CA SER A 160 -22.26 7.99 -14.15
C SER A 160 -22.63 9.03 -13.10
N HIS A 161 -23.94 9.31 -12.98
CA HIS A 161 -24.50 10.38 -12.15
C HIS A 161 -23.85 11.77 -12.37
N GLY A 162 -23.27 12.02 -13.55
CA GLY A 162 -22.65 13.28 -13.94
C GLY A 162 -21.33 13.57 -13.24
N ALA A 163 -20.53 12.55 -12.91
CA ALA A 163 -19.19 12.73 -12.34
C ALA A 163 -18.11 12.07 -13.22
N ASN A 164 -17.00 12.78 -13.40
CA ASN A 164 -15.83 12.34 -14.14
C ASN A 164 -14.56 12.51 -13.30
N PHE A 165 -13.89 11.39 -12.99
CA PHE A 165 -12.66 11.34 -12.22
C PHE A 165 -11.41 10.98 -13.05
N SER A 166 -11.47 11.16 -14.37
CA SER A 166 -10.36 10.81 -15.27
C SER A 166 -9.14 11.74 -15.15
N SER A 167 -9.28 12.90 -14.52
CA SER A 167 -8.20 13.87 -14.27
C SER A 167 -8.55 14.81 -13.11
N ALA A 168 -7.55 15.40 -12.46
CA ALA A 168 -7.76 16.32 -11.33
C ALA A 168 -8.71 17.48 -11.70
N SER A 169 -8.55 18.08 -12.88
CA SER A 169 -9.43 19.16 -13.35
C SER A 169 -10.87 18.69 -13.58
N ALA A 170 -11.08 17.48 -14.11
CA ALA A 170 -12.43 16.94 -14.30
C ALA A 170 -13.07 16.56 -12.95
N THR A 171 -12.28 16.02 -12.04
CA THR A 171 -12.69 15.71 -10.66
C THR A 171 -13.14 16.95 -9.94
N TYR A 172 -12.32 18.02 -9.95
CA TYR A 172 -12.68 19.31 -9.36
C TYR A 172 -14.03 19.80 -9.90
N ALA A 173 -14.16 19.87 -11.22
CA ALA A 173 -15.38 20.32 -11.89
C ALA A 173 -16.59 19.41 -11.65
N SER A 174 -16.37 18.16 -11.27
CA SER A 174 -17.42 17.20 -10.94
C SER A 174 -17.86 17.27 -9.47
N LEU A 175 -17.05 17.82 -8.57
CA LEU A 175 -17.29 17.74 -7.13
C LEU A 175 -17.60 19.10 -6.50
N VAL A 176 -16.73 20.08 -6.71
CA VAL A 176 -16.73 21.34 -5.95
C VAL A 176 -17.87 22.24 -6.40
N ASP A 177 -18.74 22.61 -5.46
CA ASP A 177 -19.94 23.44 -5.67
C ASP A 177 -20.97 22.89 -6.68
N VAL A 178 -20.85 21.61 -7.04
CA VAL A 178 -21.78 20.91 -7.93
C VAL A 178 -22.98 20.40 -7.15
N ASP A 179 -24.19 20.66 -7.66
CA ASP A 179 -25.43 20.16 -7.07
C ASP A 179 -25.44 18.63 -7.02
N ASN A 180 -25.80 18.09 -5.85
CA ASN A 180 -26.02 16.67 -5.69
C ASN A 180 -27.38 16.28 -6.26
N HIS A 181 -27.37 15.63 -7.43
CA HIS A 181 -28.56 15.25 -8.16
C HIS A 181 -29.44 14.24 -7.41
N HIS A 182 -28.88 13.48 -6.46
CA HIS A 182 -29.64 12.55 -5.62
C HIS A 182 -30.51 13.27 -4.59
N CYS A 183 -30.22 14.54 -4.29
CA CYS A 183 -30.84 15.28 -3.20
C CYS A 183 -31.98 16.20 -3.63
N GLY A 184 -32.50 16.01 -4.84
CA GLY A 184 -33.85 16.47 -5.20
C GLY A 184 -34.15 17.95 -4.95
N GLY A 185 -33.22 18.86 -5.28
CA GLY A 185 -33.47 20.31 -5.25
C GLY A 185 -33.39 20.98 -3.87
N ILE A 186 -32.93 20.28 -2.82
CA ILE A 186 -32.69 20.89 -1.50
C ILE A 186 -31.42 21.75 -1.43
N GLY A 187 -30.71 21.91 -2.57
CA GLY A 187 -29.49 22.71 -2.67
C GLY A 187 -28.23 22.06 -2.10
N ALA A 188 -28.28 20.76 -1.75
CA ALA A 188 -27.11 20.04 -1.26
C ALA A 188 -26.05 19.89 -2.36
N LYS A 189 -24.77 20.11 -2.02
CA LYS A 189 -23.63 20.00 -2.94
C LYS A 189 -22.89 18.69 -2.74
N ARG A 190 -22.18 18.22 -3.77
CA ARG A 190 -21.28 17.06 -3.65
C ARG A 190 -20.13 17.39 -2.71
N VAL A 191 -19.45 18.50 -2.96
CA VAL A 191 -18.47 19.12 -2.07
C VAL A 191 -18.85 20.58 -1.85
N VAL A 192 -18.85 21.02 -0.60
CA VAL A 192 -18.91 22.42 -0.18
C VAL A 192 -17.51 22.80 0.30
N ALA A 193 -16.82 23.67 -0.44
CA ALA A 193 -15.48 24.10 -0.07
C ALA A 193 -15.47 24.74 1.33
N GLY A 194 -14.60 24.26 2.21
CA GLY A 194 -14.48 24.72 3.59
C GLY A 194 -15.52 24.14 4.56
N ASP A 195 -16.37 23.21 4.11
CA ASP A 195 -17.45 22.65 4.92
C ASP A 195 -17.65 21.15 4.64
N ALA A 196 -16.78 20.34 5.24
CA ALA A 196 -16.84 18.88 5.16
C ALA A 196 -18.17 18.32 5.70
N ALA A 197 -18.69 18.89 6.79
CA ALA A 197 -19.93 18.44 7.41
C ALA A 197 -21.15 18.55 6.49
N ASN A 198 -21.15 19.51 5.56
CA ASN A 198 -22.21 19.67 4.56
C ASN A 198 -21.88 19.07 3.18
N SER A 199 -20.70 18.45 3.03
CA SER A 199 -20.24 17.83 1.79
C SER A 199 -20.77 16.40 1.66
N GLN A 200 -21.76 16.21 0.78
CA GLN A 200 -22.48 14.93 0.69
C GLN A 200 -21.64 13.77 0.16
N ILE A 201 -20.51 14.04 -0.49
CA ILE A 201 -19.60 13.00 -0.99
C ILE A 201 -19.07 12.13 0.16
N LEU A 202 -18.81 12.70 1.35
CA LEU A 202 -18.28 11.96 2.49
C LEU A 202 -19.26 10.90 3.01
N ASN A 203 -20.57 11.14 2.91
CA ASN A 203 -21.59 10.15 3.29
C ASN A 203 -21.48 8.86 2.46
N ILE A 204 -21.10 8.99 1.18
CA ILE A 204 -20.95 7.85 0.26
C ILE A 204 -19.61 7.15 0.48
N LEU A 205 -18.54 7.92 0.69
CA LEU A 205 -17.19 7.37 0.81
C LEU A 205 -16.96 6.66 2.15
N ASP A 206 -17.46 7.21 3.27
CA ASP A 206 -17.14 6.74 4.62
C ASP A 206 -18.14 5.69 5.16
N TRP A 207 -19.43 5.82 4.84
CA TRP A 207 -20.48 4.95 5.41
C TRP A 207 -21.25 4.15 4.35
N GLY A 208 -20.91 4.31 3.07
CA GLY A 208 -21.71 3.80 1.95
C GLY A 208 -23.14 4.31 1.96
N LEU A 209 -23.41 5.41 2.68
CA LEU A 209 -24.76 5.92 2.87
C LEU A 209 -25.23 6.62 1.61
N THR A 210 -26.56 6.67 1.47
CA THR A 210 -27.17 7.56 0.49
C THR A 210 -26.75 9.00 0.80
N PRO A 211 -26.28 9.78 -0.20
CA PRO A 211 -25.80 11.16 -0.02
C PRO A 211 -26.88 12.16 0.41
N CYS A 212 -28.08 11.68 0.73
CA CYS A 212 -29.16 12.37 1.42
C CYS A 212 -30.27 11.36 1.74
N ILE A 213 -30.74 11.34 2.99
CA ILE A 213 -31.94 10.57 3.38
C ILE A 213 -33.16 11.35 2.91
N VAL A 214 -33.53 11.22 1.63
CA VAL A 214 -34.82 11.72 1.13
C VAL A 214 -35.81 10.55 1.03
N ASN A 215 -36.81 10.55 1.92
CA ASN A 215 -38.01 9.71 1.86
C ASN A 215 -37.80 8.19 1.75
N GLY A 216 -37.08 7.58 2.70
CA GLY A 216 -37.26 6.17 3.06
C GLY A 216 -36.88 5.11 1.99
N GLY A 217 -36.07 5.46 0.98
CA GLY A 217 -35.55 4.52 -0.01
C GLY A 217 -34.18 3.97 0.41
N THR A 218 -34.14 2.68 0.73
CA THR A 218 -32.96 1.93 1.19
C THR A 218 -32.19 1.30 0.03
N ALA A 219 -30.96 1.75 -0.17
CA ALA A 219 -29.79 0.89 -0.34
C ALA A 219 -28.54 1.75 -0.13
N ALA A 220 -27.80 1.48 0.93
CA ALA A 220 -26.42 1.94 1.04
C ALA A 220 -25.66 1.41 -0.18
N LEU A 221 -25.16 2.29 -1.03
CA LEU A 221 -24.24 1.91 -2.10
C LEU A 221 -22.87 2.38 -1.65
N GLN A 222 -22.09 1.44 -1.11
CA GLN A 222 -20.67 1.63 -0.86
C GLN A 222 -19.99 1.98 -2.19
N MET A 223 -19.21 3.06 -2.19
CA MET A 223 -18.32 3.36 -3.30
C MET A 223 -16.87 3.07 -2.89
N PRO A 224 -16.09 2.37 -3.73
CA PRO A 224 -16.44 1.84 -5.05
C PRO A 224 -17.47 0.69 -5.04
N GLU A 225 -18.44 0.75 -5.96
CA GLU A 225 -19.49 -0.27 -6.04
C GLU A 225 -18.92 -1.66 -6.35
N GLY A 226 -19.21 -2.65 -5.49
CA GLY A 226 -18.72 -4.02 -5.64
C GLY A 226 -17.20 -4.19 -5.44
N GLY A 227 -16.50 -3.13 -5.02
CA GLY A 227 -15.07 -3.13 -4.71
C GLY A 227 -14.77 -3.20 -3.21
N ALA A 228 -13.48 -3.15 -2.88
CA ALA A 228 -13.05 -2.93 -1.50
C ALA A 228 -13.39 -1.50 -1.05
N GLU A 229 -13.61 -1.30 0.25
CA GLU A 229 -13.77 0.04 0.83
C GLU A 229 -12.51 0.89 0.57
N LEU A 230 -12.70 2.20 0.46
CA LEU A 230 -11.56 3.11 0.42
C LEU A 230 -10.85 3.10 1.77
N ASP A 231 -9.56 3.34 1.73
CA ASP A 231 -8.73 3.50 2.91
C ASP A 231 -9.27 4.64 3.80
N HIS A 232 -9.40 4.39 5.10
CA HIS A 232 -9.89 5.40 6.04
C HIS A 232 -8.94 6.60 6.11
N GLU A 233 -7.62 6.39 5.97
CA GLU A 233 -6.65 7.49 5.90
C GLU A 233 -6.86 8.35 4.65
N PHE A 234 -7.21 7.73 3.53
CA PHE A 234 -7.59 8.48 2.33
C PHE A 234 -8.83 9.34 2.57
N ILE A 235 -9.86 8.79 3.21
CA ILE A 235 -11.10 9.53 3.51
C ILE A 235 -10.81 10.68 4.47
N HIS A 236 -9.95 10.48 5.47
CA HIS A 236 -9.49 11.53 6.39
C HIS A 236 -8.81 12.69 5.64
N PHE A 237 -7.87 12.42 4.73
CA PHE A 237 -7.24 13.47 3.94
C PHE A 237 -8.16 14.09 2.88
N PHE A 238 -9.15 13.34 2.40
CA PHE A 238 -10.21 13.89 1.56
C PHE A 238 -11.07 14.91 2.32
N GLU A 239 -11.44 14.60 3.57
CA GLU A 239 -12.13 15.51 4.48
C GLU A 239 -11.27 16.75 4.80
N HIS A 240 -9.97 16.57 5.04
CA HIS A 240 -9.02 17.67 5.26
C HIS A 240 -8.96 18.60 4.03
N TRP A 241 -8.80 18.03 2.82
CA TRP A 241 -8.82 18.79 1.56
C TRP A 241 -10.12 19.61 1.41
N ILE A 242 -11.28 19.05 1.76
CA ILE A 242 -12.54 19.83 1.75
C ILE A 242 -12.47 20.98 2.75
N THR A 243 -12.04 20.70 3.98
CA THR A 243 -11.96 21.66 5.08
C THR A 243 -11.02 22.82 4.76
N ASP A 244 -9.95 22.57 4.00
CA ASP A 244 -8.98 23.58 3.55
C ASP A 244 -9.42 24.35 2.29
N GLY A 245 -10.70 24.24 1.94
CA GLY A 245 -11.32 24.98 0.85
C GLY A 245 -11.35 24.24 -0.49
N ALA A 246 -11.11 22.93 -0.49
CA ALA A 246 -11.23 22.05 -1.65
C ALA A 246 -10.46 22.57 -2.88
N GLN A 247 -9.17 22.89 -2.72
CA GLN A 247 -8.37 23.56 -3.74
C GLN A 247 -8.11 22.69 -4.99
N ASN A 248 -7.92 23.33 -6.16
CA ASN A 248 -7.49 22.66 -7.40
C ASN A 248 -5.98 22.82 -7.58
N ASN A 249 -5.20 22.09 -6.78
CA ASN A 249 -3.75 22.21 -6.62
C ASN A 249 -3.02 20.90 -6.91
#